data_AF-A0A7W1CK70-F1
#
_entry.id   AF-A0A7W1CK70-F1
#
_cell.length_a   1.000
_cell.length_b   1.000
_cell.length_c   1.000
_cell.angle_alpha   90.00
_cell.angle_beta   90.00
_cell.angle_gamma   90.00
#
_symmetry.space_group_name_H-M   'P 1'
#
loop_
_entity.id
_entity.type
_entity.pdbx_description
1 polymer ?
#
loop_
_entity_poly.entity_id
_entity_poly.type
_entity_poly.pdbx_seq_one_letter_code
_entity_poly.pdbx_strand_id
1 'polypeptide(L)'
;MQIDASHHAWFEDRGPKCHLHLLIDDATSKLMGGYFAPEETTEGYYRACFPYFEKMGRPVSLYSDKRGTFIVNQGCPRHDTQFARAMKELDIRMITAHSPQAKGRIERAFGTLQERLVWEMRLNNISSIEEANVFLPNFLPSELTSLNQANNRDCRHSSI
;
A
#
# COMPACT_ATOMS: atom_id res chain seq x y z
N MET A 1 7.95 -1.08 -10.29
CA MET A 1 6.98 -1.28 -9.20
C MET A 1 5.67 -0.57 -9.49
N GLN A 2 4.53 -1.24 -9.33
CA GLN A 2 3.20 -0.66 -9.53
C GLN A 2 2.52 -0.36 -8.19
N ILE A 3 1.83 0.77 -8.07
CA ILE A 3 1.07 1.18 -6.89
C ILE A 3 -0.38 1.53 -7.25
N ASP A 4 -1.30 1.10 -6.41
CA ASP A 4 -2.72 1.47 -6.50
C ASP A 4 -3.43 1.24 -5.16
N ALA A 5 -4.66 1.72 -5.03
CA ALA A 5 -5.50 1.54 -3.87
C ALA A 5 -6.90 1.05 -4.28
N SER A 6 -7.43 0.10 -3.51
CA SER A 6 -8.76 -0.47 -3.75
C SER A 6 -9.70 -0.22 -2.58
N HIS A 7 -10.79 0.49 -2.87
CA HIS A 7 -11.91 0.69 -1.96
C HIS A 7 -12.81 -0.55 -1.97
N HIS A 8 -12.93 -1.24 -0.83
CA HIS A 8 -13.71 -2.46 -0.74
C HIS A 8 -14.24 -2.70 0.68
N ALA A 9 -15.23 -3.59 0.81
CA ALA A 9 -15.69 -4.10 2.10
C ALA A 9 -14.72 -5.18 2.63
N TRP A 10 -13.49 -4.77 2.93
CA TRP A 10 -12.41 -5.67 3.35
C TRP A 10 -12.73 -6.45 4.64
N PHE A 11 -13.65 -5.94 5.45
CA PHE A 11 -14.14 -6.56 6.68
C PHE A 11 -15.57 -7.12 6.55
N GLU A 12 -16.12 -7.20 5.33
CA GLU A 12 -17.51 -7.59 5.06
C GLU A 12 -18.51 -6.71 5.85
N ASP A 13 -19.32 -7.31 6.71
CA ASP A 13 -20.29 -6.67 7.60
C ASP A 13 -19.70 -6.30 8.98
N ARG A 14 -18.46 -6.73 9.27
CA ARG A 14 -17.81 -6.53 10.57
C ARG A 14 -17.20 -5.14 10.73
N GLY A 15 -17.01 -4.40 9.64
CA GLY A 15 -16.40 -3.08 9.67
C GLY A 15 -16.74 -2.23 8.44
N PRO A 16 -16.47 -0.91 8.49
CA PRO A 16 -16.73 -0.03 7.36
C PRO A 16 -15.84 -0.39 6.16
N LYS A 17 -16.31 -0.02 4.96
CA LYS A 17 -15.45 -0.05 3.78
C LYS A 17 -14.24 0.85 3.97
N CYS A 18 -13.12 0.41 3.45
CA CYS A 18 -11.85 1.13 3.55
C CYS A 18 -11.01 0.87 2.29
N HIS A 19 -9.82 1.46 2.25
CA HIS A 19 -8.89 1.34 1.15
C HIS A 19 -7.71 0.45 1.54
N LEU A 20 -7.35 -0.46 0.63
CA LEU A 20 -6.07 -1.18 0.70
C LEU A 20 -5.13 -0.61 -0.36
N HIS A 21 -4.09 0.07 0.08
CA HIS A 21 -2.98 0.52 -0.77
C HIS A 21 -2.03 -0.65 -0.97
N LEU A 22 -1.60 -0.88 -2.20
CA LEU A 22 -0.68 -1.97 -2.55
C LEU A 22 0.51 -1.46 -3.34
N LEU A 23 1.64 -2.14 -3.10
CA LEU A 23 2.84 -2.07 -3.90
C LEU A 23 3.08 -3.46 -4.51
N ILE A 24 3.17 -3.54 -5.83
CA ILE A 24 3.34 -4.80 -6.57
C ILE A 24 4.58 -4.71 -7.45
N ASP A 25 5.37 -5.77 -7.47
CA ASP A 25 6.46 -5.90 -8.44
C ASP A 25 5.90 -6.25 -9.82
N ASP A 26 6.16 -5.42 -10.82
CA ASP A 26 5.59 -5.57 -12.16
C ASP A 26 6.25 -6.67 -12.99
N ALA A 27 7.44 -7.14 -12.63
CA ALA A 27 8.08 -8.26 -13.31
C ALA A 27 7.58 -9.61 -12.77
N THR A 28 7.38 -9.72 -11.45
CA THR A 28 7.10 -10.97 -10.75
C THR A 28 5.66 -11.09 -10.26
N SER A 29 4.89 -10.00 -10.29
CA SER A 29 3.53 -9.90 -9.71
C SER A 29 3.49 -10.16 -8.20
N LYS A 30 4.63 -10.13 -7.50
CA LYS A 30 4.69 -10.28 -6.04
C LYS A 30 4.15 -9.02 -5.36
N LEU A 31 3.42 -9.23 -4.27
CA LEU A 31 3.03 -8.15 -3.37
C LEU A 31 4.25 -7.76 -2.54
N MET A 32 4.68 -6.51 -2.70
CA MET A 32 5.89 -5.95 -2.08
C MET A 32 5.57 -4.98 -0.94
N GLY A 33 4.28 -4.72 -0.69
CA GLY A 33 3.84 -3.92 0.44
C GLY A 33 2.34 -3.69 0.38
N GLY A 34 1.77 -3.33 1.53
CA GLY A 34 0.38 -2.94 1.61
C GLY A 34 0.05 -2.24 2.90
N TYR A 35 -1.03 -1.45 2.89
CA TYR A 35 -1.50 -0.71 4.04
C TYR A 35 -3.00 -0.41 3.92
N PHE A 36 -3.75 -0.66 4.99
CA PHE A 36 -5.14 -0.28 5.11
C PHE A 36 -5.28 1.15 5.64
N ALA A 37 -6.15 1.93 5.01
CA ALA A 37 -6.49 3.29 5.40
C ALA A 37 -7.99 3.55 5.18
N PRO A 38 -8.62 4.48 5.92
CA PRO A 38 -10.04 4.80 5.71
C PRO A 38 -10.28 5.34 4.29
N GLU A 39 -9.36 6.16 3.80
CA GLU A 39 -9.43 6.81 2.49
C GLU A 39 -8.17 6.56 1.66
N GLU A 40 -8.27 6.78 0.34
CA GLU A 40 -7.12 6.81 -0.54
C GLU A 40 -6.28 8.08 -0.33
N THR A 41 -5.24 7.97 0.51
CA THR A 41 -4.39 9.12 0.86
C THR A 41 -2.94 8.95 0.39
N THR A 42 -2.23 10.07 0.32
CA THR A 42 -0.76 10.11 0.14
C THR A 42 -0.03 9.33 1.24
N GLU A 43 -0.44 9.48 2.49
CA GLU A 43 0.16 8.72 3.61
C GLU A 43 0.01 7.21 3.42
N GLY A 44 -1.15 6.74 2.96
CA GLY A 44 -1.35 5.31 2.69
C GLY A 44 -0.35 4.74 1.68
N TYR A 45 0.01 5.52 0.64
CA TYR A 45 1.04 5.09 -0.30
C TYR A 45 2.44 5.06 0.31
N TYR A 46 2.78 6.04 1.16
CA TYR A 46 4.04 6.00 1.90
C TYR A 46 4.11 4.77 2.80
N ARG A 47 3.07 4.51 3.59
CA ARG A 47 3.00 3.36 4.51
C ARG A 47 3.10 2.03 3.77
N ALA A 48 2.46 1.91 2.60
CA ALA A 48 2.56 0.72 1.77
C ALA A 48 3.96 0.52 1.16
N CYS A 49 4.65 1.60 0.78
CA CYS A 49 5.97 1.53 0.13
C CYS A 49 7.14 1.42 1.11
N PHE A 50 7.01 2.00 2.31
CA PHE A 50 8.11 2.15 3.25
C PHE A 50 8.81 0.83 3.62
N PRO A 51 8.09 -0.27 3.92
CA PRO A 51 8.73 -1.56 4.22
C PRO A 51 9.60 -2.09 3.07
N TYR A 52 9.19 -1.83 1.82
CA TYR A 52 9.99 -2.19 0.65
C TYR A 52 11.25 -1.32 0.54
N PHE A 53 11.12 0.01 0.74
CA PHE A 53 12.27 0.91 0.68
C PHE A 53 13.34 0.58 1.72
N GLU A 54 12.93 0.24 2.95
CA GLU A 54 13.87 -0.14 4.01
C GLU A 54 14.62 -1.44 3.69
N LYS A 55 13.94 -2.43 3.10
CA LYS A 55 14.52 -3.77 2.93
C LYS A 55 15.23 -3.96 1.59
N MET A 56 14.67 -3.42 0.50
CA MET A 56 15.11 -3.66 -0.87
C MET A 56 15.71 -2.41 -1.51
N GLY A 57 15.65 -1.26 -0.84
CA GLY A 57 16.10 0.02 -1.35
C GLY A 57 15.07 0.68 -2.28
N ARG A 58 15.54 1.68 -3.04
CA ARG A 58 14.69 2.48 -3.91
C ARG A 58 14.43 1.77 -5.25
N PRO A 59 13.17 1.72 -5.73
CA PRO A 59 12.88 1.27 -7.09
C PRO A 59 13.29 2.32 -8.11
N VAL A 60 13.55 1.90 -9.36
CA VAL A 60 13.84 2.82 -10.46
C VAL A 60 12.61 3.67 -10.82
N SER A 61 11.43 3.06 -10.78
CA SER A 61 10.17 3.72 -11.12
C SER A 61 8.96 3.15 -10.39
N LEU A 62 8.00 4.03 -10.15
CA LEU A 62 6.67 3.73 -9.63
C LEU A 62 5.62 4.01 -10.70
N TYR A 63 4.73 3.05 -10.92
CA TYR A 63 3.67 3.10 -11.93
C TYR A 63 2.31 3.23 -11.25
N SER A 64 1.48 4.19 -11.67
CA SER A 64 0.08 4.28 -11.21
C SER A 64 -0.87 4.74 -12.31
N ASP A 65 -2.10 4.22 -12.34
CA ASP A 65 -3.15 4.61 -13.31
C ASP A 65 -3.84 5.94 -12.92
N LYS A 66 -3.69 6.40 -11.68
CA LYS A 66 -4.41 7.57 -11.18
C LYS A 66 -3.58 8.84 -11.30
N ARG A 67 -3.88 9.67 -12.32
CA ARG A 67 -3.27 11.01 -12.47
C ARG A 67 -3.61 11.97 -11.31
N GLY A 68 -4.78 11.83 -10.68
CA GLY A 68 -5.27 12.77 -9.65
C GLY A 68 -4.63 12.62 -8.27
N THR A 69 -4.08 11.46 -7.94
CA THR A 69 -3.47 11.20 -6.63
C THR A 69 -2.01 11.67 -6.53
N PHE A 70 -1.40 12.04 -7.66
CA PHE A 70 -0.01 12.50 -7.75
C PHE A 70 0.12 13.93 -8.32
N ILE A 71 -1.00 14.53 -8.74
CA ILE A 71 -1.06 15.89 -9.30
C ILE A 71 -2.23 16.62 -8.66
N VAL A 72 -1.97 17.70 -7.92
CA VAL A 72 -3.05 18.55 -7.38
C VAL A 72 -3.58 19.43 -8.50
N ASN A 73 -4.86 19.26 -8.87
CA ASN A 73 -5.54 20.04 -9.92
C ASN A 73 -6.36 21.23 -9.38
N GLN A 74 -6.02 21.78 -8.21
CA GLN A 74 -6.70 22.97 -7.68
C GLN A 74 -5.86 24.23 -7.88
N GLY A 75 -6.21 25.02 -8.91
CA GLY A 75 -5.68 26.36 -9.16
C GLY A 75 -4.21 26.37 -9.61
N CYS A 76 -3.92 26.99 -10.75
CA CYS A 76 -2.55 27.10 -11.30
C CYS A 76 -1.51 27.56 -10.24
N PRO A 77 -0.24 27.08 -10.26
CA PRO A 77 0.41 26.14 -11.18
C PRO A 77 0.39 24.68 -10.68
N ARG A 78 0.73 23.74 -11.58
CA ARG A 78 0.76 22.28 -11.32
C ARG A 78 1.71 21.95 -10.17
N HIS A 79 1.17 21.62 -9.00
CA HIS A 79 1.96 21.18 -7.84
C HIS A 79 1.93 19.66 -7.73
N ASP A 80 3.13 19.08 -7.67
CA ASP A 80 3.33 17.68 -7.30
C ASP A 80 2.79 17.44 -5.89
N THR A 81 2.12 16.30 -5.65
CA THR A 81 1.77 15.91 -4.28
C THR A 81 3.03 15.72 -3.44
N GLN A 82 2.92 15.77 -2.10
CA GLN A 82 4.07 15.49 -1.22
C GLN A 82 4.71 14.14 -1.57
N PHE A 83 3.89 13.13 -1.92
CA PHE A 83 4.37 11.85 -2.44
C PHE A 83 5.24 12.01 -3.69
N ALA A 84 4.72 12.66 -4.74
CA ALA A 84 5.46 12.85 -5.98
C ALA A 84 6.75 13.65 -5.78
N ARG A 85 6.74 14.66 -4.90
CA ARG A 85 7.94 15.43 -4.52
C ARG A 85 8.99 14.55 -3.84
N ALA A 86 8.60 13.77 -2.84
CA ALA A 86 9.51 12.87 -2.14
C ALA A 86 10.08 11.80 -3.08
N MET A 87 9.25 11.23 -3.97
CA MET A 87 9.73 10.26 -4.96
C MET A 87 10.77 10.90 -5.90
N LYS A 88 10.55 12.15 -6.32
CA LYS A 88 11.52 12.90 -7.13
C LYS A 88 12.84 13.18 -6.38
N GLU A 89 12.78 13.54 -5.10
CA GLU A 89 13.98 13.74 -4.26
C GLU A 89 14.76 12.43 -4.07
N LEU A 90 14.06 11.30 -4.03
CA LEU A 90 14.66 9.95 -4.01
C LEU A 90 15.09 9.45 -5.40
N ASP A 91 14.98 10.28 -6.44
CA ASP A 91 15.28 9.93 -7.84
C ASP A 91 14.52 8.66 -8.30
N ILE A 92 13.27 8.54 -7.84
CA ILE A 92 12.30 7.52 -8.23
C ILE A 92 11.37 8.12 -9.28
N ARG A 93 11.36 7.55 -10.48
CA ARG A 93 10.52 8.08 -11.57
C ARG A 93 9.05 7.69 -11.37
N MET A 94 8.18 8.67 -11.21
CA MET A 94 6.72 8.47 -11.25
C MET A 94 6.23 8.38 -12.70
N ILE A 95 5.63 7.26 -13.07
CA ILE A 95 5.10 7.01 -14.41
C ILE A 95 3.60 6.77 -14.32
N THR A 96 2.84 7.46 -15.17
CA THR A 96 1.41 7.19 -15.31
C THR A 96 1.21 5.96 -16.18
N ALA A 97 0.69 4.88 -15.61
CA ALA A 97 0.57 3.60 -16.27
C ALA A 97 -0.64 3.61 -17.21
N HIS A 98 -0.41 3.89 -18.49
CA HIS A 98 -1.46 3.81 -19.52
C HIS A 98 -1.49 2.46 -20.26
N SER A 99 -0.63 1.51 -19.87
CA SER A 99 -0.57 0.21 -20.54
C SER A 99 -1.66 -0.74 -20.01
N PRO A 100 -2.46 -1.38 -20.89
CA PRO A 100 -3.44 -2.40 -20.50
C PRO A 100 -2.85 -3.54 -19.67
N GLN A 101 -1.58 -3.89 -19.90
CA GLN A 101 -0.87 -4.97 -19.22
C GLN A 101 -0.67 -4.69 -17.71
N ALA A 102 -0.26 -3.47 -17.36
CA ALA A 102 -0.11 -3.07 -15.96
C ALA A 102 -1.47 -2.99 -15.25
N LYS A 103 -2.48 -2.44 -15.94
CA LYS A 103 -3.84 -2.35 -15.42
C LYS A 103 -4.44 -3.73 -15.10
N GLY A 104 -4.37 -4.66 -16.05
CA GLY A 104 -4.87 -6.03 -15.83
C GLY A 104 -4.09 -6.84 -14.79
N ARG A 105 -2.86 -6.44 -14.40
CA ARG A 105 -2.12 -7.12 -13.32
C ARG A 105 -2.66 -6.73 -11.96
N ILE A 106 -2.78 -5.43 -11.70
CA ILE A 106 -3.23 -4.95 -10.40
C ILE A 106 -4.70 -5.26 -10.15
N GLU A 107 -5.54 -5.24 -11.20
CA GLU A 107 -6.93 -5.68 -11.13
C GLU A 107 -7.03 -7.16 -10.71
N ARG A 108 -6.21 -8.05 -11.29
CA ARG A 108 -6.15 -9.46 -10.90
C ARG A 108 -5.64 -9.65 -9.47
N ALA A 109 -4.64 -8.88 -9.05
CA ALA A 109 -4.13 -8.93 -7.69
C ALA A 109 -5.21 -8.50 -6.68
N PHE A 110 -5.92 -7.40 -6.96
CA PHE A 110 -7.03 -6.97 -6.12
C PHE A 110 -8.17 -7.98 -6.10
N GLY A 111 -8.56 -8.57 -7.25
CA GLY A 111 -9.58 -9.63 -7.27
C GLY A 111 -9.22 -10.81 -6.37
N THR A 112 -7.97 -11.28 -6.47
CA THR A 112 -7.45 -12.37 -5.62
C THR A 112 -7.48 -11.99 -4.14
N LEU A 113 -7.12 -10.76 -3.80
CA LEU A 113 -7.11 -10.27 -2.42
C LEU A 113 -8.53 -10.07 -1.86
N GLN A 114 -9.43 -9.48 -2.65
CA GLN A 114 -10.83 -9.27 -2.25
C GLN A 114 -11.55 -10.60 -1.93
N GLU A 115 -11.10 -11.71 -2.49
CA GLU A 115 -11.57 -13.04 -2.10
C GLU A 115 -10.76 -13.59 -0.91
N ARG A 116 -9.45 -13.79 -1.09
CA ARG A 116 -8.63 -14.56 -0.15
C ARG A 116 -8.32 -13.80 1.13
N LEU A 117 -7.94 -12.52 1.02
CA LEU A 117 -7.56 -11.72 2.19
C LEU A 117 -8.80 -11.43 3.06
N VAL A 118 -9.96 -11.20 2.44
CA VAL A 118 -11.24 -11.06 3.16
C VAL A 118 -11.58 -12.35 3.93
N TRP A 119 -11.43 -13.51 3.27
CA TRP A 119 -11.63 -14.81 3.90
C TRP A 119 -10.69 -15.03 5.10
N GLU A 120 -9.40 -14.77 4.96
CA GLU A 120 -8.41 -14.92 6.04
C GLU A 120 -8.70 -13.96 7.21
N MET A 121 -9.07 -12.71 6.93
CA MET A 121 -9.48 -11.77 7.97
C MET A 121 -10.76 -12.21 8.69
N ARG A 122 -11.67 -12.91 8.00
CA ARG A 122 -12.83 -13.54 8.62
C ARG A 122 -12.45 -14.64 9.60
N LEU A 123 -11.57 -15.55 9.18
CA LEU A 123 -11.10 -16.63 10.04
C LEU A 123 -10.40 -16.13 11.32
N ASN A 124 -9.73 -14.98 11.23
CA ASN A 124 -9.04 -14.36 12.37
C ASN A 124 -9.89 -13.33 13.13
N ASN A 125 -11.19 -13.19 12.79
CA ASN A 125 -12.12 -12.23 13.39
C ASN A 125 -11.61 -10.76 13.38
N ILE A 126 -10.89 -10.37 12.34
CA ILE A 126 -10.34 -9.02 12.17
C ILE A 126 -11.43 -8.09 11.64
N SER A 127 -11.70 -6.98 12.32
CA SER A 127 -12.79 -6.05 11.97
C SER A 127 -12.39 -4.58 11.89
N SER A 128 -11.12 -4.28 12.13
CA SER A 128 -10.60 -2.91 12.17
C SER A 128 -9.37 -2.75 11.26
N ILE A 129 -9.13 -1.50 10.85
CA ILE A 129 -7.96 -1.14 10.02
C ILE A 129 -6.66 -1.42 10.79
N GLU A 130 -6.67 -1.18 12.10
CA GLU A 130 -5.54 -1.38 13.00
C GLU A 130 -5.15 -2.85 13.07
N GLU A 131 -6.11 -3.74 13.35
CA GLU A 131 -5.88 -5.19 13.37
C GLU A 131 -5.47 -5.71 12.00
N ALA A 132 -6.07 -5.21 10.92
CA ALA A 132 -5.74 -5.59 9.55
C ALA A 132 -4.30 -5.23 9.20
N ASN A 133 -3.83 -4.04 9.59
CA ASN A 133 -2.45 -3.61 9.38
C ASN A 133 -1.44 -4.43 10.20
N VAL A 134 -1.84 -4.94 11.37
CA VAL A 134 -1.02 -5.88 12.15
C VAL A 134 -0.97 -7.26 11.49
N PHE A 135 -2.07 -7.71 10.90
CA PHE A 135 -2.19 -9.01 10.26
C PHE A 135 -1.53 -9.08 8.87
N LEU A 136 -1.72 -8.04 8.06
CA LEU A 136 -1.34 -7.99 6.65
C LEU A 136 0.12 -8.42 6.37
N PRO A 137 1.14 -8.03 7.16
CA PRO A 137 2.52 -8.46 6.94
C PRO A 137 2.77 -9.97 7.10
N ASN A 138 1.92 -10.67 7.86
CA ASN A 138 1.97 -12.12 7.99
C ASN A 138 1.27 -12.83 6.83
N PHE A 139 0.30 -12.15 6.21
CA PHE A 139 -0.39 -12.64 5.01
C PHE A 139 0.44 -12.41 3.73
N LEU A 140 1.15 -11.28 3.65
CA LEU A 140 2.03 -10.97 2.53
C LEU A 140 3.25 -11.92 2.49
N PRO A 141 3.87 -12.16 1.32
CA PRO A 141 5.02 -13.05 1.20
C PRO A 141 6.15 -12.71 2.19
N SER A 142 6.80 -13.77 2.70
CA SER A 142 7.86 -13.72 3.74
C SER A 142 9.01 -12.74 3.49
N GLU A 143 9.20 -12.34 2.24
CA GLU A 143 10.18 -11.35 1.80
C GLU A 143 9.97 -9.97 2.45
N LEU A 144 8.87 -9.72 3.16
CA LEU A 144 8.56 -8.44 3.85
C LEU A 144 8.44 -8.54 5.38
N THR A 145 8.43 -9.74 5.97
CA THR A 145 7.97 -9.98 7.36
C THR A 145 8.93 -9.50 8.48
N SER A 146 10.13 -9.02 8.14
CA SER A 146 11.23 -8.80 9.10
C SER A 146 11.10 -7.57 10.01
N LEU A 147 10.16 -6.65 9.78
CA LEU A 147 10.15 -5.33 10.44
C LEU A 147 9.01 -5.11 11.46
N ASN A 148 7.91 -5.84 11.39
CA ASN A 148 6.76 -5.59 12.28
C ASN A 148 6.94 -6.10 13.72
N GLN A 149 8.01 -6.86 14.01
CA GLN A 149 8.36 -7.28 15.37
C GLN A 149 9.26 -6.28 16.11
N ALA A 150 9.75 -5.23 15.45
CA ALA A 150 10.60 -4.20 16.06
C ALA A 150 9.78 -3.05 16.66
N ASN A 151 8.69 -2.61 15.99
CA ASN A 151 7.91 -1.45 16.42
C ASN A 151 6.98 -1.69 17.64
N ASN A 152 6.90 -2.92 18.15
CA ASN A 152 6.07 -3.25 19.32
C ASN A 152 6.88 -3.46 20.62
N ARG A 153 8.20 -3.15 20.60
CA ARG A 153 9.08 -3.32 21.78
C ARG A 153 9.50 -2.03 22.48
N ASP A 154 9.15 -0.85 21.96
CA ASP A 154 9.61 0.44 22.52
C ASP A 154 8.54 1.21 23.32
N CYS A 155 7.59 0.53 23.95
CA CYS A 155 6.61 1.16 24.86
C CYS A 155 6.59 0.58 26.29
N ARG A 156 7.68 -0.03 26.77
CA ARG A 156 7.83 -0.34 28.20
C ARG A 156 9.21 0.06 28.70
N HIS A 157 9.20 0.94 29.69
CA HIS A 157 10.30 1.41 30.55
C HIS A 157 11.12 2.63 30.08
N SER A 158 10.63 3.81 30.45
CA SER A 158 11.41 4.71 31.30
C SER A 158 10.48 5.56 32.16
N SER A 159 10.19 5.04 33.36
CA SER A 159 9.85 5.87 34.51
C SER A 159 10.97 5.65 35.52
N ILE A 160 11.89 6.61 35.58
CA ILE A 160 12.66 6.97 36.79
C ILE A 160 12.78 8.49 36.76
#